data_AF-A0A957PQ19-F1
#
_entry.id   AF-A0A957PQ19-F1
#
_cell.length_a   1.000
_cell.length_b   1.000
_cell.length_c   1.000
_cell.angle_alpha   90.00
_cell.angle_beta   90.00
_cell.angle_gamma   90.00
#
_symmetry.space_group_name_H-M   'P 1'
#
loop_
_entity.id
_entity.type
_entity.pdbx_description
1 polymer ?
#
loop_
_entity_poly.entity_id
_entity_poly.type
_entity_poly.pdbx_seq_one_letter_code
_entity_poly.pdbx_strand_id
1 'polypeptide(L)'
;MTSIILILFLLALIFFWQSNRQQKAAGLPGGRVIYSDTHAWRNVEKPLFYPALALTGKPDYLIEKNGQLIPVEVKSGRAPESPYDSHIFQLASYCLLVEKTYGKRPPYGIIHY
;
A
#
# COMPACT_ATOMS: atom_id res chain seq x y z
N MET A 1 -21.35 14.95 32.17
CA MET A 1 -21.15 15.17 30.71
C MET A 1 -19.70 15.51 30.38
N THR A 2 -19.09 16.50 31.02
CA THR A 2 -17.67 16.90 30.78
C THR A 2 -16.67 15.76 30.97
N SER A 3 -16.82 14.96 32.03
CA SER A 3 -15.92 13.81 32.29
C SER A 3 -16.02 12.72 31.21
N ILE A 4 -17.22 12.50 30.66
CA ILE A 4 -17.43 11.53 29.56
C ILE A 4 -16.74 12.03 28.29
N ILE A 5 -16.84 13.32 27.99
CA ILE A 5 -16.17 13.94 26.84
C ILE A 5 -14.64 13.81 26.99
N LEU A 6 -14.09 14.05 28.18
CA LEU A 6 -12.67 13.88 28.47
C LEU A 6 -12.21 12.43 28.28
N ILE A 7 -12.99 11.45 28.76
CA ILE A 7 -12.68 10.03 28.59
C ILE A 7 -12.70 9.63 27.10
N LEU A 8 -13.72 10.05 26.36
CA LEU A 8 -13.83 9.76 24.93
C LEU A 8 -12.69 10.42 24.13
N PHE A 9 -12.31 11.64 24.50
CA PHE A 9 -11.18 12.34 23.87
C PHE A 9 -9.85 11.63 24.14
N LEU A 10 -9.61 11.18 25.37
CA LEU A 10 -8.42 10.42 25.73
C LEU A 10 -8.37 9.08 24.97
N LEU A 11 -9.50 8.37 24.87
CA LEU A 11 -9.61 7.14 24.08
C LEU A 11 -9.33 7.38 22.60
N ALA A 12 -9.86 8.47 22.03
CA ALA A 12 -9.60 8.85 20.64
C ALA A 12 -8.10 9.10 20.40
N LEU A 13 -7.41 9.78 21.32
CA LEU A 13 -5.96 9.99 21.25
C LEU A 13 -5.18 8.67 21.34
N ILE A 14 -5.57 7.77 22.24
CA ILE A 14 -4.94 6.45 22.40
C ILE A 14 -5.12 5.63 21.12
N PHE A 15 -6.33 5.55 20.57
CA PHE A 15 -6.60 4.82 19.33
C PHE A 15 -5.88 5.43 18.14
N PHE A 16 -5.81 6.76 18.04
CA PHE A 16 -5.07 7.43 16.99
C PHE A 16 -3.57 7.13 17.09
N TRP A 17 -3.00 7.20 18.29
CA TRP A 17 -1.59 6.86 18.53
C TRP A 17 -1.29 5.39 18.21
N GLN A 18 -2.15 4.47 18.65
CA GLN A 18 -2.00 3.04 18.38
C GLN A 18 -2.12 2.74 16.89
N SER A 19 -3.09 3.34 16.19
CA SER A 19 -3.26 3.18 14.74
C SER A 19 -2.02 3.67 13.98
N ASN A 20 -1.51 4.85 14.33
CA ASN A 20 -0.32 5.42 13.70
C ASN A 20 0.93 4.57 13.99
N ARG A 21 1.01 3.97 15.19
CA ARG A 21 2.08 3.02 15.54
C ARG A 21 1.97 1.72 14.73
N GLN A 22 0.77 1.18 14.53
CA GLN A 22 0.57 -0.03 13.73
C GLN A 22 0.85 0.21 12.24
N GLN A 23 0.47 1.37 11.69
CA GLN A 23 0.83 1.75 10.31
C GLN A 23 2.34 1.83 10.12
N LYS A 24 3.05 2.46 11.06
CA LYS A 24 4.52 2.51 11.06
C LYS A 24 5.17 1.14 11.21
N ALA A 25 4.60 0.28 12.06
CA ALA A 25 5.09 -1.08 12.25
C ALA A 25 4.89 -1.97 11.01
N ALA A 26 3.85 -1.70 10.21
CA ALA A 26 3.61 -2.35 8.92
C ALA A 26 4.44 -1.75 7.77
N GLY A 27 5.27 -0.73 8.04
CA GLY A 27 6.14 -0.09 7.05
C GLY A 27 5.43 0.63 5.91
N LEU A 28 4.10 0.79 6.01
CA LEU A 28 3.32 1.49 5.00
C LEU A 28 3.55 3.00 5.18
N PRO A 29 3.81 3.76 4.10
CA PRO A 29 3.84 5.21 4.18
C PRO A 29 2.46 5.73 4.61
N GLY A 30 2.43 6.91 5.23
CA GLY A 30 1.15 7.59 5.46
C GLY A 30 0.37 7.78 4.16
N GLY A 31 -0.90 7.36 4.16
CA GLY A 31 -1.80 7.35 3.00
C GLY A 31 -3.02 6.45 3.23
N ARG A 32 -3.99 6.47 2.31
CA ARG A 32 -5.16 5.59 2.37
C ARG A 32 -4.86 4.31 1.60
N VAL A 33 -4.83 3.17 2.28
CA VAL A 33 -4.78 1.87 1.60
C VAL A 33 -6.13 1.68 0.89
N ILE A 34 -6.11 1.69 -0.43
CA ILE A 34 -7.32 1.45 -1.24
C ILE A 34 -7.41 -0.01 -1.68
N TYR A 35 -6.28 -0.73 -1.65
CA TYR A 35 -6.17 -2.14 -1.99
C TYR A 35 -5.19 -2.88 -1.09
N SER A 36 -5.51 -4.12 -0.75
CA SER A 36 -4.66 -5.05 0.00
C SER A 36 -4.93 -6.49 -0.47
N ASP A 37 -3.89 -7.27 -0.74
CA ASP A 37 -4.01 -8.71 -1.07
C ASP A 37 -4.10 -9.62 0.17
N THR A 38 -4.00 -9.05 1.39
CA THR A 38 -4.30 -9.85 2.58
C THR A 38 -5.80 -10.20 2.59
N HIS A 39 -6.11 -11.46 2.88
CA HIS A 39 -7.43 -12.12 2.74
C HIS A 39 -8.57 -11.54 3.62
N ALA A 40 -8.54 -10.26 3.97
CA ALA A 40 -9.52 -9.59 4.80
C ALA A 40 -10.56 -8.84 3.94
N TRP A 41 -11.62 -9.55 3.59
CA TRP A 41 -12.97 -8.98 3.43
C TRP A 41 -13.16 -7.86 2.39
N ARG A 42 -12.71 -8.07 1.15
CA ARG A 42 -13.29 -7.40 -0.03
C ARG A 42 -13.21 -8.31 -1.25
N ASN A 43 -14.18 -8.18 -2.15
CA ASN A 43 -14.30 -8.93 -3.41
C ASN A 43 -12.90 -9.12 -4.04
N VAL A 44 -12.53 -10.35 -4.41
CA VAL A 44 -11.22 -10.64 -5.02
C VAL A 44 -11.06 -9.77 -6.27
N GLU A 45 -10.38 -8.63 -6.17
CA GLU A 45 -10.14 -7.78 -7.32
C GLU A 45 -9.24 -8.54 -8.28
N LYS A 46 -9.63 -8.56 -9.56
CA LYS A 46 -8.86 -9.21 -10.62
C LYS A 46 -7.48 -8.56 -10.71
N PRO A 47 -6.40 -9.33 -10.95
CA PRO A 47 -5.09 -8.77 -11.24
C PRO A 47 -5.14 -7.70 -12.32
N LEU A 48 -4.25 -6.71 -12.21
CA LEU A 48 -4.08 -5.71 -13.26
C LEU A 48 -3.50 -6.39 -14.49
N PHE A 49 -4.00 -6.03 -15.67
CA PHE A 49 -3.58 -6.64 -16.93
C PHE A 49 -3.36 -5.59 -18.02
N TYR A 50 -2.24 -5.69 -18.72
CA TYR A 50 -1.89 -4.86 -19.87
C TYR A 50 -1.69 -5.72 -21.13
N PRO A 51 -2.67 -5.74 -22.06
CA PRO A 51 -2.66 -6.65 -23.20
C PRO A 51 -1.47 -6.49 -24.14
N ALA A 52 -1.00 -5.26 -24.37
CA ALA A 52 0.04 -4.99 -25.35
C ALA A 52 1.39 -5.65 -25.02
N LEU A 53 1.62 -6.00 -23.74
CA LEU A 53 2.81 -6.72 -23.28
C LEU A 53 2.48 -8.10 -22.72
N ALA A 54 1.22 -8.54 -22.81
CA ALA A 54 0.70 -9.71 -22.09
C ALA A 54 1.10 -9.73 -20.60
N LEU A 55 1.18 -8.54 -19.98
CA LEU A 55 1.68 -8.38 -18.63
C LEU A 55 0.50 -8.43 -17.65
N THR A 56 0.55 -9.33 -16.68
CA THR A 56 -0.42 -9.41 -15.58
C THR A 56 0.31 -9.29 -14.25
N GLY A 57 -0.32 -8.70 -13.25
CA GLY A 57 0.30 -8.52 -11.94
C GLY A 57 -0.66 -7.99 -10.91
N LYS A 58 -0.37 -8.27 -9.64
CA LYS A 58 -1.15 -7.84 -8.50
C LYS A 58 -0.20 -7.34 -7.41
N PRO A 59 -0.13 -6.01 -7.19
CA PRO A 59 0.66 -5.46 -6.09
C PRO A 59 0.09 -5.93 -4.75
N ASP A 60 0.93 -6.11 -3.73
CA ASP A 60 0.43 -6.46 -2.38
C ASP A 60 -0.50 -5.37 -1.82
N TYR A 61 -0.17 -4.10 -2.08
CA TYR A 61 -1.02 -2.96 -1.74
C TYR A 61 -1.04 -1.90 -2.84
N LEU A 62 -2.13 -1.15 -2.89
CA LEU A 62 -2.22 0.11 -3.62
C LEU A 62 -2.61 1.21 -2.64
N ILE A 63 -1.76 2.21 -2.52
CA ILE A 63 -1.95 3.35 -1.63
C ILE A 63 -2.40 4.55 -2.46
N GLU A 64 -3.49 5.17 -2.06
CA GLU A 64 -3.86 6.48 -2.58
C GLU A 64 -3.28 7.58 -1.68
N LYS A 65 -2.52 8.49 -2.30
CA LYS A 65 -1.96 9.66 -1.64
C LYS A 65 -2.03 10.85 -2.59
N ASN A 66 -2.71 11.92 -2.18
CA ASN A 66 -2.86 13.15 -2.97
C ASN A 66 -3.37 12.89 -4.41
N GLY A 67 -4.31 11.95 -4.58
CA GLY A 67 -4.87 11.57 -5.89
C GLY A 67 -3.94 10.76 -6.80
N GLN A 68 -2.80 10.30 -6.28
CA GLN A 68 -1.88 9.36 -6.92
C GLN A 68 -2.05 7.96 -6.34
N LEU A 69 -1.94 6.94 -7.19
CA LEU A 69 -1.97 5.53 -6.81
C LEU A 69 -0.53 4.99 -6.79
N ILE A 70 -0.10 4.48 -5.64
CA ILE A 70 1.28 4.06 -5.40
C ILE A 70 1.26 2.55 -5.10
N PRO A 71 1.83 1.70 -5.97
CA PRO A 71 1.93 0.28 -5.70
C PRO A 71 3.00 0.01 -4.64
N VAL A 72 2.72 -0.97 -3.78
CA VAL A 72 3.65 -1.46 -2.75
C VAL A 72 3.81 -2.96 -2.91
N GLU A 73 5.07 -3.41 -2.85
CA GLU A 73 5.47 -4.82 -2.83
C GLU A 73 6.16 -5.11 -1.50
N VAL A 74 5.72 -6.16 -0.80
CA VAL A 74 6.27 -6.62 0.47
C VAL A 74 7.14 -7.86 0.24
N LYS A 75 8.30 -7.89 0.88
CA LYS A 75 9.25 -9.00 0.85
C LYS A 75 9.49 -9.46 2.28
N SER A 76 9.12 -10.70 2.60
CA SER A 76 9.23 -11.26 3.96
C SER A 76 10.65 -11.63 4.39
N GLY A 77 11.62 -11.54 3.47
CA GLY A 77 13.03 -11.85 3.74
C GLY A 77 13.77 -10.66 4.35
N ARG A 78 14.92 -10.93 5.00
CA ARG A 78 15.79 -9.88 5.54
C ARG A 78 16.14 -8.85 4.47
N ALA A 79 15.99 -7.57 4.81
CA ALA A 79 16.38 -6.47 3.94
C ALA A 79 17.86 -6.58 3.52
N PRO A 80 18.16 -6.68 2.21
CA PRO A 80 19.52 -6.56 1.70
C PRO A 80 20.03 -5.12 1.85
N GLU A 81 21.34 -4.89 1.67
CA GLU A 81 21.91 -3.53 1.66
C GLU A 81 21.32 -2.65 0.56
N SER A 82 20.95 -3.26 -0.57
CA SER A 82 20.23 -2.63 -1.67
C SER A 82 19.22 -3.60 -2.28
N PRO A 83 18.08 -3.11 -2.80
CA PRO A 83 17.08 -4.01 -3.37
C PRO A 83 17.63 -4.80 -4.56
N TYR A 84 17.23 -6.07 -4.68
CA TYR A 84 17.57 -6.88 -5.84
C TYR A 84 16.91 -6.33 -7.11
N ASP A 85 17.61 -6.41 -8.25
CA ASP A 85 17.08 -6.00 -9.55
C ASP A 85 15.72 -6.63 -9.87
N SER A 86 15.53 -7.90 -9.51
CA SER A 86 14.25 -8.60 -9.69
C SER A 86 13.09 -7.92 -8.92
N HIS A 87 13.35 -7.43 -7.71
CA HIS A 87 12.34 -6.73 -6.91
C HIS A 87 12.04 -5.34 -7.50
N ILE A 88 13.07 -4.67 -8.02
CA ILE A 88 12.94 -3.38 -8.72
C ILE A 88 12.10 -3.56 -10.00
N PHE A 89 12.42 -4.54 -10.84
CA PHE A 89 11.69 -4.81 -12.08
C PHE A 89 10.25 -5.25 -11.84
N GLN A 90 10.01 -6.05 -10.79
CA GLN A 90 8.65 -6.42 -10.40
C GLN A 90 7.83 -5.18 -10.01
N LEU A 91 8.37 -4.31 -9.16
CA LEU A 91 7.68 -3.08 -8.77
C LEU A 91 7.50 -2.12 -9.95
N ALA A 92 8.48 -2.00 -10.83
CA ALA A 92 8.38 -1.20 -12.05
C ALA A 92 7.23 -1.70 -12.96
N SER A 93 7.06 -3.02 -13.05
CA SER A 93 5.95 -3.65 -13.78
C SER A 93 4.60 -3.26 -13.19
N TYR A 94 4.49 -3.18 -11.85
CA TYR A 94 3.28 -2.68 -11.20
C TYR A 94 3.03 -1.20 -11.43
N CYS A 95 4.07 -0.36 -11.43
CA CYS A 95 3.89 1.05 -11.79
C CYS A 95 3.30 1.20 -13.20
N LEU A 96 3.79 0.41 -14.17
CA LEU A 96 3.24 0.37 -15.52
C LEU A 96 1.78 -0.12 -15.53
N LEU A 97 1.48 -1.22 -14.83
CA LEU A 97 0.13 -1.76 -14.77
C LEU A 97 -0.86 -0.76 -14.15
N VAL A 98 -0.48 -0.07 -13.07
CA VAL A 98 -1.30 0.98 -12.45
C VAL A 98 -1.52 2.14 -13.43
N GLU A 99 -0.49 2.59 -14.15
CA GLU A 99 -0.64 3.62 -15.18
C GLU A 99 -1.66 3.21 -16.24
N LYS A 100 -1.55 1.99 -16.77
CA LYS A 100 -2.40 1.52 -17.87
C LYS A 100 -3.83 1.22 -17.43
N THR A 101 -4.03 0.79 -16.18
CA THR A 101 -5.38 0.52 -15.66
C THR A 101 -6.10 1.79 -15.22
N TYR A 102 -5.41 2.73 -14.57
CA TYR A 102 -6.05 3.90 -13.94
C TYR A 102 -5.81 5.22 -14.69
N GLY A 103 -5.03 5.22 -15.77
CA GLY A 103 -4.75 6.39 -16.60
C GLY A 103 -3.87 7.45 -15.94
N LYS A 104 -3.29 7.15 -14.77
CA LYS A 104 -2.39 8.03 -14.02
C LYS A 104 -1.12 7.30 -13.67
N ARG A 105 0.02 7.82 -14.11
CA ARG A 105 1.33 7.24 -13.83
C ARG A 105 1.71 7.46 -12.36
N PRO A 106 2.01 6.39 -11.60
CA PRO A 106 2.56 6.52 -10.25
C PRO A 106 3.89 7.29 -10.28
N PRO A 107 4.11 8.25 -9.36
CA PRO A 107 5.38 8.96 -9.29
C PRO A 107 6.54 8.07 -8.82
N TYR A 108 6.23 7.01 -8.06
CA TYR A 108 7.14 5.99 -7.56
C TYR A 108 6.35 4.76 -7.12
N GLY A 109 7.05 3.66 -6.84
CA GLY A 109 6.53 2.51 -6.09
C GLY A 109 7.33 2.30 -4.80
N ILE A 110 6.89 1.38 -3.95
CA ILE A 110 7.57 1.08 -2.67
C ILE A 110 7.88 -0.41 -2.58
N ILE A 111 9.14 -0.73 -2.27
CA ILE A 111 9.55 -2.06 -1.83
C ILE A 111 9.68 -2.00 -0.32
N HIS A 112 8.96 -2.88 0.37
CA HIS A 112 9.04 -3.01 1.82
C HIS A 112 9.60 -4.39 2.18
N TYR A 113 10.80 -4.42 2.77
CA TYR A 113 11.43 -5.61 3.34
C TYR A 113 11.16 -5.70 4.84
#